data_AF-A0A1D8TZD6-F1
#
_entry.id   AF-A0A1D8TZD6-F1
#
_cell.length_a   1.000
_cell.length_b   1.000
_cell.length_c   1.000
_cell.angle_alpha   90.00
_cell.angle_beta   90.00
_cell.angle_gamma   90.00
#
_symmetry.space_group_name_H-M   'P 1'
#
loop_
_entity.id
_entity.type
_entity.pdbx_description
1 polymer ?
#
loop_
_entity_poly.entity_id
_entity_poly.type
_entity_poly.pdbx_seq_one_letter_code
_entity_poly.pdbx_strand_id
1 'polypeptide(L)'
;MVTSLTTSDATLAAIEAALPIDPQPYTIGDRPTGLIVVDVLNGFCTVGFGPLAPTEPNQQIATMVSESDRLAKAFTAKGWPVLAFLDTHEPGKPEPPYPPHCEKGSGEEKLVPELEWLETHPHATLIKKDCINGFIGSMDVDTGNNSLIRWINQHKLEVLVVVGICTDICVMDFVVTMLSARNHDMVPTLKDIAVYTEGCSTFDLSAEMAAQQGLPKTAIHPQEIAHHVGLYTMAERGAFIASTINLPF
;
A
#
# COMPACT_ATOMS: atom_id res chain seq x y z
N MET A 1 -7.14 1.99 -41.85
CA MET A 1 -6.66 2.17 -40.47
C MET A 1 -7.22 1.02 -39.67
N VAL A 2 -6.42 -0.01 -39.42
CA VAL A 2 -6.78 -1.09 -38.50
C VAL A 2 -6.30 -0.60 -37.15
N THR A 3 -7.24 -0.13 -36.32
CA THR A 3 -7.01 0.16 -34.92
C THR A 3 -6.60 -1.14 -34.25
N SER A 4 -5.29 -1.32 -34.07
CA SER A 4 -4.72 -2.23 -33.10
C SER A 4 -5.14 -1.71 -31.72
N LEU A 5 -6.36 -2.04 -31.28
CA LEU A 5 -6.62 -2.15 -29.85
C LEU A 5 -5.68 -3.25 -29.36
N THR A 6 -4.62 -2.83 -28.68
CA THR A 6 -3.59 -3.68 -28.12
C THR A 6 -4.25 -4.76 -27.25
N THR A 7 -3.81 -6.00 -27.39
CA THR A 7 -4.40 -7.15 -26.69
C THR A 7 -4.40 -7.01 -25.16
N SER A 8 -3.52 -6.15 -24.61
CA SER A 8 -3.49 -5.74 -23.20
C SER A 8 -4.77 -5.06 -22.76
N ASP A 9 -5.25 -4.08 -23.54
CA ASP A 9 -6.37 -3.22 -23.18
C ASP A 9 -7.69 -4.01 -23.23
N ALA A 10 -7.79 -4.93 -24.20
CA ALA A 10 -8.91 -5.87 -24.29
C ALA A 10 -8.93 -6.88 -23.13
N THR A 11 -7.76 -7.26 -22.60
CA THR A 11 -7.67 -8.17 -21.46
C THR A 11 -8.06 -7.46 -20.17
N LEU A 12 -7.54 -6.26 -19.94
CA LEU A 12 -7.92 -5.45 -18.78
C LEU A 12 -9.43 -5.17 -18.77
N ALA A 13 -10.00 -4.71 -19.89
CA ALA A 13 -11.43 -4.44 -20.00
C ALA A 13 -12.30 -5.68 -19.72
N ALA A 14 -11.84 -6.87 -20.14
CA ALA A 14 -12.54 -8.12 -19.83
C ALA A 14 -12.48 -8.47 -18.33
N ILE A 15 -11.34 -8.20 -17.67
CA ILE A 15 -11.17 -8.39 -16.23
C ILE A 15 -12.02 -7.38 -15.45
N GLU A 16 -12.01 -6.11 -15.83
CA GLU A 16 -12.84 -5.07 -15.21
C GLU A 16 -14.33 -5.39 -15.32
N ALA A 17 -14.77 -5.93 -16.46
CA ALA A 17 -16.15 -6.36 -16.64
C ALA A 17 -16.51 -7.60 -15.79
N ALA A 18 -15.55 -8.50 -15.53
CA ALA A 18 -15.76 -9.71 -14.74
C ALA A 18 -15.64 -9.46 -13.22
N LEU A 19 -14.79 -8.52 -12.82
CA LEU A 19 -14.45 -8.17 -11.45
C LEU A 19 -14.70 -6.67 -11.22
N PRO A 20 -15.96 -6.20 -11.28
CA PRO A 20 -16.24 -4.78 -11.25
C PRO A 20 -15.94 -4.16 -9.89
N ILE A 21 -15.34 -2.96 -9.93
CA ILE A 21 -15.26 -2.05 -8.78
C ILE A 21 -16.01 -0.76 -9.12
N ASP A 22 -16.50 -0.08 -8.09
CA ASP A 22 -17.19 1.21 -8.23
C ASP A 22 -16.49 2.28 -7.38
N PRO A 23 -15.34 2.83 -7.82
CA PRO A 23 -14.61 3.84 -7.06
C PRO A 23 -15.43 5.13 -6.91
N GLN A 24 -15.70 5.53 -5.68
CA GLN A 24 -16.51 6.71 -5.37
C GLN A 24 -15.68 7.81 -4.68
N PRO A 25 -16.03 9.10 -4.81
CA PRO A 25 -15.40 10.14 -4.00
C PRO A 25 -15.60 9.87 -2.51
N TYR A 26 -14.53 9.99 -1.72
CA TYR A 26 -14.59 9.89 -0.26
C TYR A 26 -14.26 11.24 0.37
N THR A 27 -15.16 11.74 1.21
CA THR A 27 -14.93 12.96 1.99
C THR A 27 -14.62 12.57 3.43
N ILE A 28 -13.45 12.98 3.92
CA ILE A 28 -13.12 12.80 5.33
C ILE A 28 -13.99 13.77 6.15
N GLY A 29 -14.95 13.22 6.88
CA GLY A 29 -15.83 13.97 7.77
C GLY A 29 -15.22 14.15 9.17
N ASP A 30 -16.08 14.32 10.17
CA ASP A 30 -15.68 14.55 11.56
C ASP A 30 -15.30 13.26 12.32
N ARG A 31 -15.33 12.10 11.64
CA ARG A 31 -14.98 10.82 12.26
C ARG A 31 -13.48 10.77 12.56
N PRO A 32 -13.06 10.23 13.71
CA PRO A 32 -11.66 9.95 13.99
C PRO A 32 -11.04 9.10 12.88
N THR A 33 -10.17 9.71 12.08
CA THR A 33 -9.60 9.10 10.87
C THR A 33 -8.09 9.08 10.99
N GLY A 34 -7.48 7.94 10.69
CA GLY A 34 -6.02 7.80 10.60
C GLY A 34 -5.60 7.48 9.17
N LEU A 35 -4.41 7.97 8.78
CA LEU A 35 -3.78 7.62 7.51
C LEU A 35 -2.81 6.46 7.73
N ILE A 36 -2.89 5.45 6.88
CA ILE A 36 -1.93 4.36 6.77
C ILE A 36 -1.16 4.53 5.46
N VAL A 37 0.15 4.63 5.56
CA VAL A 37 1.08 4.66 4.41
C VAL A 37 1.84 3.35 4.38
N VAL A 38 1.59 2.52 3.37
CA VAL A 38 2.19 1.18 3.26
C VAL A 38 3.41 1.22 2.34
N ASP A 39 4.59 1.02 2.92
CA ASP A 39 5.84 0.72 2.20
C ASP A 39 6.21 1.68 1.07
N VAL A 40 6.00 2.99 1.24
CA VAL A 40 6.46 4.01 0.27
C VAL A 40 7.97 4.26 0.47
N LEU A 41 8.76 3.25 0.11
CA LEU A 41 10.19 3.12 0.38
C LEU A 41 11.01 3.21 -0.90
N ASN A 42 12.30 3.52 -0.75
CA ASN A 42 13.21 3.59 -1.89
C ASN A 42 13.29 2.25 -2.64
N GLY A 43 13.31 1.13 -1.93
CA GLY A 43 13.38 -0.22 -2.51
C GLY A 43 12.20 -0.61 -3.41
N PHE A 44 11.11 0.16 -3.38
CA PHE A 44 9.91 -0.09 -4.19
C PHE A 44 9.55 1.07 -5.12
N CYS A 45 9.97 2.30 -4.81
CA CYS A 45 9.50 3.50 -5.51
C CYS A 45 10.61 4.26 -6.25
N THR A 46 11.86 4.15 -5.81
CA THR A 46 12.96 4.96 -6.35
C THR A 46 13.64 4.21 -7.49
N VAL A 47 13.63 4.79 -8.70
CA VAL A 47 14.14 4.12 -9.91
C VAL A 47 15.55 3.57 -9.72
N GLY A 48 15.72 2.27 -9.90
CA GLY A 48 17.00 1.56 -9.81
C GLY A 48 17.59 1.44 -8.40
N PHE A 49 16.84 1.74 -7.34
CA PHE A 49 17.36 1.73 -5.97
C PHE A 49 17.45 0.35 -5.33
N GLY A 50 16.84 -0.67 -5.94
CA GLY A 50 16.88 -2.05 -5.46
C GLY A 50 16.28 -3.01 -6.49
N PRO A 51 16.32 -4.33 -6.22
CA PRO A 51 15.83 -5.34 -7.16
C PRO A 51 14.31 -5.33 -7.37
N LEU A 52 13.56 -4.74 -6.44
CA LEU A 52 12.10 -4.57 -6.52
C LEU A 52 11.67 -3.13 -6.82
N ALA A 53 12.63 -2.24 -7.05
CA ALA A 53 12.36 -0.88 -7.44
C ALA A 53 12.12 -0.82 -8.96
N PRO A 54 11.35 0.16 -9.46
CA PRO A 54 11.13 0.28 -10.88
C PRO A 54 12.45 0.52 -11.62
N THR A 55 12.63 -0.09 -12.80
CA THR A 55 13.84 0.08 -13.61
C THR A 55 13.84 1.38 -14.41
N GLU A 56 12.67 1.98 -14.57
CA GLU A 56 12.43 3.24 -15.27
C GLU A 56 11.29 4.02 -14.59
N PRO A 57 11.12 5.33 -14.85
CA PRO A 57 10.05 6.11 -14.23
C PRO A 57 8.67 5.48 -14.47
N ASN A 58 7.92 5.26 -13.40
CA ASN A 58 6.56 4.72 -13.45
C ASN A 58 5.55 5.77 -12.96
N GLN A 59 4.57 6.11 -13.81
CA GLN A 59 3.62 7.18 -13.53
C GLN A 59 2.70 6.86 -12.35
N GLN A 60 2.23 5.62 -12.23
CA GLN A 60 1.33 5.20 -11.13
C GLN A 60 2.05 5.28 -9.79
N ILE A 61 3.32 4.85 -9.72
CA ILE A 61 4.16 4.98 -8.52
C ILE A 61 4.39 6.45 -8.17
N ALA A 62 4.72 7.29 -9.16
CA ALA A 62 4.95 8.72 -8.94
C ALA A 62 3.69 9.44 -8.42
N THR A 63 2.51 9.12 -8.98
CA THR A 63 1.23 9.64 -8.48
C THR A 63 0.97 9.18 -7.05
N MET A 64 1.17 7.89 -6.75
CA MET A 64 1.00 7.34 -5.41
C MET A 64 1.89 8.02 -4.37
N VAL A 65 3.17 8.26 -4.69
CA VAL A 65 4.11 8.97 -3.80
C VAL A 65 3.62 10.39 -3.53
N SER A 66 3.23 11.13 -4.59
CA SER A 66 2.71 12.50 -4.47
C SER A 66 1.44 12.56 -3.62
N GLU A 67 0.50 11.65 -3.85
CA GLU A 67 -0.76 11.60 -3.10
C GLU A 67 -0.55 11.16 -1.64
N SER A 68 0.39 10.25 -1.39
CA SER A 68 0.79 9.85 -0.03
C SER A 68 1.36 11.03 0.75
N ASP A 69 2.27 11.81 0.16
CA ASP A 69 2.82 13.03 0.78
C ASP A 69 1.75 14.11 0.98
N ARG A 70 0.90 14.35 -0.03
CA ARG A 70 -0.22 15.31 0.05
C ARG A 70 -1.15 14.98 1.22
N LEU A 71 -1.57 13.72 1.34
CA LEU A 71 -2.45 13.28 2.41
C LEU A 71 -1.75 13.30 3.76
N ALA A 72 -0.50 12.83 3.84
CA ALA A 72 0.27 12.88 5.08
C ALA A 72 0.40 14.31 5.62
N LYS A 73 0.76 15.28 4.77
CA LYS A 73 0.81 16.71 5.14
C LYS A 73 -0.54 17.25 5.60
N ALA A 74 -1.62 16.87 4.93
CA ALA A 74 -2.95 17.30 5.31
C ALA A 74 -3.41 16.74 6.67
N PHE A 75 -3.17 15.46 6.91
CA PHE A 75 -3.47 14.81 8.19
C PHE A 75 -2.67 15.45 9.32
N THR A 76 -1.35 15.58 9.13
CA THR A 76 -0.49 16.13 10.18
C THR A 76 -0.77 17.61 10.46
N ALA A 77 -1.12 18.41 9.44
CA ALA A 77 -1.53 19.81 9.64
C ALA A 77 -2.81 19.96 10.46
N LYS A 78 -3.71 18.96 10.44
CA LYS A 78 -4.91 18.89 11.29
C LYS A 78 -4.67 18.18 12.62
N GLY A 79 -3.43 17.76 12.92
CA GLY A 79 -3.08 16.99 14.11
C GLY A 79 -3.62 15.56 14.10
N TRP A 80 -4.03 15.05 12.94
CA TRP A 80 -4.54 13.70 12.78
C TRP A 80 -3.38 12.70 12.66
N PRO A 81 -3.57 11.47 13.15
CA PRO A 81 -2.48 10.51 13.24
C PRO A 81 -2.18 9.89 11.87
N VAL A 82 -0.89 9.75 11.58
CA VAL A 82 -0.36 9.04 10.42
C VAL A 82 0.46 7.86 10.93
N LEU A 83 0.30 6.69 10.33
CA LEU A 83 1.14 5.53 10.57
C LEU A 83 1.73 5.08 9.24
N ALA A 84 3.05 4.92 9.19
CA ALA A 84 3.74 4.37 8.03
C ALA A 84 4.37 3.01 8.37
N PHE A 85 4.11 2.03 7.50
CA PHE A 85 4.83 0.76 7.50
C PHE A 85 6.10 0.90 6.69
N LEU A 86 7.18 0.36 7.24
CA LEU A 86 8.47 0.27 6.61
C LEU A 86 8.84 -1.20 6.55
N ASP A 87 8.71 -1.81 5.38
CA ASP A 87 9.41 -3.04 5.08
C ASP A 87 10.91 -2.92 5.39
N THR A 88 11.40 -3.78 6.29
CA THR A 88 12.75 -3.77 6.83
C THR A 88 13.13 -5.19 7.19
N HIS A 89 13.68 -5.91 6.23
CA HIS A 89 14.12 -7.30 6.40
C HIS A 89 15.44 -7.38 7.17
N GLU A 90 15.59 -8.44 7.97
CA GLU A 90 16.88 -8.78 8.54
C GLU A 90 17.77 -9.41 7.45
N PRO A 91 19.01 -8.93 7.24
CA PRO A 91 19.85 -9.39 6.14
C PRO A 91 20.01 -10.91 6.08
N GLY A 92 19.76 -11.48 4.89
CA GLY A 92 19.86 -12.91 4.63
C GLY A 92 18.67 -13.77 5.10
N LYS A 93 17.62 -13.17 5.69
CA LYS A 93 16.35 -13.87 5.97
C LYS A 93 15.49 -13.85 4.70
N PRO A 94 15.18 -15.01 4.08
CA PRO A 94 14.46 -15.04 2.81
C PRO A 94 12.95 -14.86 2.97
N GLU A 95 12.33 -14.12 2.05
CA GLU A 95 10.87 -14.04 1.86
C GLU A 95 10.51 -14.48 0.41
N PRO A 96 10.49 -15.79 0.13
CA PRO A 96 10.19 -16.28 -1.21
C PRO A 96 8.74 -15.91 -1.61
N PRO A 97 8.50 -15.59 -2.90
CA PRO A 97 9.40 -15.77 -4.04
C PRO A 97 10.32 -14.57 -4.32
N TYR A 98 10.29 -13.53 -3.50
CA TYR A 98 11.02 -12.30 -3.75
C TYR A 98 12.53 -12.45 -3.50
N PRO A 99 13.38 -11.73 -4.25
CA PRO A 99 14.80 -11.62 -3.93
C PRO A 99 15.01 -10.89 -2.59
N PRO A 100 16.23 -10.92 -2.01
CA PRO A 100 16.57 -10.01 -0.93
C PRO A 100 16.24 -8.57 -1.31
N HIS A 101 15.52 -7.86 -0.45
CA HIS A 101 15.04 -6.50 -0.67
C HIS A 101 14.79 -5.82 0.67
N CYS A 102 14.84 -4.49 0.70
CA CYS A 102 14.58 -3.69 1.92
C CYS A 102 15.35 -4.21 3.15
N GLU A 103 16.54 -4.77 2.94
CA GLU A 103 17.36 -5.29 4.03
C GLU A 103 17.89 -4.11 4.87
N LYS A 104 17.81 -4.26 6.18
CA LYS A 104 18.24 -3.24 7.14
C LYS A 104 19.67 -2.75 6.87
N GLY A 105 19.81 -1.45 6.63
CA GLY A 105 21.08 -0.80 6.33
C GLY A 105 21.44 -0.72 4.84
N SER A 106 20.63 -1.30 3.95
CA SER A 106 20.80 -1.16 2.49
C SER A 106 20.46 0.25 2.00
N GLY A 107 19.58 0.95 2.71
CA GLY A 107 18.95 2.20 2.29
C GLY A 107 17.63 1.97 1.56
N GLU A 108 17.37 0.77 1.05
CA GLU A 108 16.13 0.40 0.38
C GLU A 108 14.93 0.50 1.33
N GLU A 109 15.15 0.20 2.61
CA GLU A 109 14.15 0.19 3.69
C GLU A 109 13.70 1.59 4.14
N LYS A 110 14.35 2.64 3.62
CA LYS A 110 14.05 4.02 3.99
C LYS A 110 12.89 4.56 3.16
N LEU A 111 12.13 5.47 3.74
CA LEU A 111 11.12 6.25 3.03
C LEU A 111 11.74 6.95 1.82
N VAL A 112 10.93 7.15 0.78
CA VAL A 112 11.31 8.02 -0.34
C VAL A 112 11.54 9.46 0.14
N PRO A 113 12.38 10.27 -0.56
CA PRO A 113 12.71 11.63 -0.14
C PRO A 113 11.50 12.52 0.18
N GLU A 114 10.41 12.37 -0.55
CA GLU A 114 9.17 13.12 -0.37
C GLU A 114 8.51 12.88 1.00
N LEU A 115 8.76 11.72 1.62
CA LEU A 115 8.13 11.28 2.87
C LEU A 115 9.12 11.18 4.04
N GLU A 116 10.42 11.38 3.85
CA GLU A 116 11.45 11.33 4.92
C GLU A 116 11.11 12.24 6.11
N TRP A 117 10.39 13.34 5.89
CA TRP A 117 9.96 14.25 6.97
C TRP A 117 9.07 13.58 8.02
N LEU A 118 8.40 12.46 7.68
CA LEU A 118 7.60 11.68 8.64
C LEU A 118 8.46 11.05 9.75
N GLU A 119 9.74 10.79 9.52
CA GLU A 119 10.62 10.15 10.52
C GLU A 119 10.74 10.94 11.83
N THR A 120 10.53 12.25 11.76
CA THR A 120 10.66 13.15 12.92
C THR A 120 9.36 13.86 13.28
N HIS A 121 8.27 13.60 12.55
CA HIS A 121 7.02 14.32 12.74
C HIS A 121 6.24 13.77 13.97
N PRO A 122 5.77 14.62 14.91
CA PRO A 122 5.17 14.16 16.16
C PRO A 122 3.82 13.42 15.99
N HIS A 123 3.15 13.61 14.85
CA HIS A 123 1.90 12.92 14.51
C HIS A 123 2.12 11.67 13.64
N ALA A 124 3.36 11.32 13.32
CA ALA A 124 3.71 10.14 12.56
C ALA A 124 4.19 9.01 13.49
N THR A 125 3.70 7.80 13.26
CA THR A 125 4.19 6.57 13.89
C THR A 125 4.78 5.67 12.82
N LEU A 126 6.05 5.29 12.97
CA LEU A 126 6.69 4.36 12.05
C LEU A 126 6.71 2.95 12.64
N ILE A 127 6.26 1.96 11.87
CA ILE A 127 6.34 0.55 12.23
C ILE A 127 7.23 -0.14 11.20
N LYS A 128 8.37 -0.66 11.66
CA LYS A 128 9.22 -1.53 10.86
C LYS A 128 8.64 -2.94 10.87
N LYS A 129 8.47 -3.54 9.70
CA LYS A 129 7.98 -4.91 9.53
C LYS A 129 8.98 -5.71 8.70
N ASP A 130 9.11 -6.99 8.97
CA ASP A 130 10.02 -7.92 8.27
C ASP A 130 9.24 -8.95 7.43
N CYS A 131 8.04 -8.58 7.01
CA CYS A 131 7.16 -9.38 6.17
C CYS A 131 6.16 -8.50 5.41
N ILE A 132 5.52 -9.06 4.40
CA ILE A 132 4.47 -8.41 3.59
C ILE A 132 3.37 -7.76 4.45
N ASN A 133 2.80 -8.50 5.40
CA ASN A 133 1.55 -8.09 6.06
C ASN A 133 1.80 -7.14 7.24
N GLY A 134 1.39 -5.88 7.11
CA GLY A 134 1.56 -4.85 8.15
C GLY A 134 0.90 -5.15 9.49
N PHE A 135 -0.19 -5.92 9.53
CA PHE A 135 -0.80 -6.35 10.79
C PHE A 135 0.08 -7.38 11.51
N ILE A 136 0.61 -8.36 10.78
CA ILE A 136 1.50 -9.40 11.32
C ILE A 136 2.83 -8.77 11.77
N GLY A 137 3.42 -7.92 10.93
CA GLY A 137 4.65 -7.19 11.26
C GLY A 137 4.51 -6.21 12.42
N SER A 138 3.28 -5.88 12.83
CA SER A 138 3.02 -5.06 14.03
C SER A 138 2.98 -5.87 15.32
N MET A 139 3.04 -7.21 15.26
CA MET A 139 3.02 -8.09 16.43
C MET A 139 4.42 -8.20 17.05
N ASP A 140 4.49 -7.90 18.34
CA ASP A 140 5.63 -8.26 19.16
C ASP A 140 5.51 -9.75 19.54
N VAL A 141 6.46 -10.58 19.11
CA VAL A 141 6.41 -12.04 19.25
C VAL A 141 6.47 -12.48 20.71
N ASP A 142 7.21 -11.76 21.56
CA ASP A 142 7.42 -12.15 22.95
C ASP A 142 6.21 -11.82 23.82
N THR A 143 5.57 -10.67 23.59
CA THR A 143 4.46 -10.17 24.40
C THR A 143 3.09 -10.45 23.79
N GLY A 144 3.01 -10.75 22.50
CA GLY A 144 1.77 -10.88 21.74
C GLY A 144 1.04 -9.54 21.52
N ASN A 145 1.63 -8.41 21.91
CA ASN A 145 1.02 -7.10 21.72
C ASN A 145 1.14 -6.67 20.25
N ASN A 146 0.08 -6.04 19.74
CA ASN A 146 0.07 -5.49 18.39
C ASN A 146 0.11 -3.96 18.45
N SER A 147 1.19 -3.36 17.94
CA SER A 147 1.43 -1.92 18.01
C SER A 147 0.45 -1.09 17.17
N LEU A 148 0.01 -1.62 16.02
CA LEU A 148 -1.04 -1.05 15.19
C LEU A 148 -2.40 -1.06 15.90
N ILE A 149 -2.82 -2.18 16.51
CA ILE A 149 -4.08 -2.24 17.28
C ILE A 149 -4.07 -1.20 18.39
N ARG A 150 -2.95 -1.09 19.11
CA ARG A 150 -2.79 -0.09 20.15
C ARG A 150 -2.92 1.33 19.60
N TRP A 151 -2.29 1.63 18.46
CA TRP A 151 -2.39 2.94 17.81
C TRP A 151 -3.84 3.27 17.41
N ILE A 152 -4.55 2.33 16.78
CA ILE A 152 -5.98 2.48 16.41
C ILE A 152 -6.83 2.78 17.65
N ASN A 153 -6.66 1.99 18.72
CA ASN A 153 -7.46 2.12 19.93
C ASN A 153 -7.14 3.39 20.73
N GLN A 154 -5.86 3.81 20.77
CA GLN A 154 -5.45 5.04 21.45
C GLN A 154 -6.05 6.29 20.80
N HIS A 155 -6.08 6.32 19.47
CA HIS A 155 -6.69 7.40 18.70
C HIS A 155 -8.21 7.24 18.52
N LYS A 156 -8.78 6.12 18.97
CA LYS A 156 -10.20 5.76 18.81
C LYS A 156 -10.65 5.86 17.35
N LEU A 157 -9.80 5.40 16.43
CA LEU A 157 -10.06 5.57 15.00
C LEU A 157 -11.32 4.80 14.60
N GLU A 158 -12.18 5.49 13.85
CA GLU A 158 -13.36 4.94 13.22
C GLU A 158 -13.12 4.66 11.74
N VAL A 159 -12.14 5.32 11.13
CA VAL A 159 -11.79 5.19 9.72
C VAL A 159 -10.28 5.06 9.55
N LEU A 160 -9.86 4.16 8.67
CA LEU A 160 -8.52 4.17 8.10
C LEU A 160 -8.59 4.60 6.63
N VAL A 161 -7.77 5.58 6.24
CA VAL A 161 -7.46 5.86 4.83
C VAL A 161 -6.14 5.18 4.52
N VAL A 162 -6.08 4.39 3.46
CA VAL A 162 -4.92 3.56 3.11
C VAL A 162 -4.37 3.97 1.75
N VAL A 163 -3.06 4.19 1.71
CA VAL A 163 -2.24 4.48 0.53
C VAL A 163 -0.96 3.66 0.57
N GLY A 164 -0.30 3.43 -0.56
CA GLY A 164 1.02 2.80 -0.60
C GLY A 164 1.20 1.77 -1.72
N ILE A 165 2.15 0.86 -1.50
CA ILE A 165 2.60 -0.14 -2.48
C ILE A 165 2.88 -1.48 -1.76
N CYS A 166 2.65 -2.64 -2.35
CA CYS A 166 1.90 -2.87 -3.59
C CYS A 166 0.39 -3.02 -3.34
N THR A 167 -0.43 -2.46 -4.23
CA THR A 167 -1.90 -2.51 -4.17
C THR A 167 -2.43 -3.92 -3.89
N ASP A 168 -1.88 -4.92 -4.56
CA ASP A 168 -2.32 -6.32 -4.55
C ASP A 168 -1.45 -7.24 -3.68
N ILE A 169 -0.47 -6.68 -2.95
CA ILE A 169 0.40 -7.44 -2.03
C ILE A 169 0.31 -6.80 -0.65
N CYS A 170 1.23 -5.91 -0.25
CA CYS A 170 1.28 -5.36 1.10
C CYS A 170 0.01 -4.57 1.48
N VAL A 171 -0.52 -3.75 0.56
CA VAL A 171 -1.74 -2.97 0.78
C VAL A 171 -2.94 -3.90 0.93
N MET A 172 -3.13 -4.82 -0.02
CA MET A 172 -4.23 -5.78 0.02
C MET A 172 -4.18 -6.66 1.27
N ASP A 173 -3.04 -7.27 1.59
CA ASP A 173 -2.88 -8.13 2.76
C ASP A 173 -3.20 -7.39 4.05
N PHE A 174 -2.70 -6.15 4.18
CA PHE A 174 -3.02 -5.29 5.31
C PHE A 174 -4.53 -5.01 5.40
N VAL A 175 -5.14 -4.53 4.33
CA VAL A 175 -6.56 -4.12 4.32
C VAL A 175 -7.47 -5.30 4.61
N VAL A 176 -7.26 -6.42 3.92
CA VAL A 176 -8.02 -7.65 4.13
C VAL A 176 -7.90 -8.14 5.57
N THR A 177 -6.68 -8.17 6.11
CA THR A 177 -6.44 -8.61 7.49
C THR A 177 -7.12 -7.66 8.48
N MET A 178 -7.07 -6.35 8.23
CA MET A 178 -7.73 -5.36 9.07
C MET A 178 -9.25 -5.45 9.03
N LEU A 179 -9.85 -5.78 7.87
CA LEU A 179 -11.28 -6.07 7.78
C LEU A 179 -11.65 -7.29 8.65
N SER A 180 -10.83 -8.34 8.65
CA SER A 180 -11.00 -9.48 9.54
C SER A 180 -10.82 -9.11 11.01
N ALA A 181 -9.78 -8.35 11.36
CA ALA A 181 -9.52 -7.89 12.72
C ALA A 181 -10.66 -7.02 13.27
N ARG A 182 -11.22 -6.13 12.43
CA ARG A 182 -12.43 -5.36 12.73
C ARG A 182 -13.63 -6.26 13.01
N ASN A 183 -13.89 -7.23 12.13
CA ASN A 183 -15.01 -8.15 12.28
C ASN A 183 -14.84 -9.12 13.48
N HIS A 184 -13.61 -9.29 13.96
CA HIS A 184 -13.27 -10.06 15.16
C HIS A 184 -13.14 -9.18 16.42
N ASP A 185 -13.65 -7.95 16.39
CA ASP A 185 -13.68 -7.00 17.52
C ASP A 185 -12.31 -6.67 18.14
N MET A 186 -11.21 -6.87 17.40
CA MET A 186 -9.86 -6.53 17.87
C MET A 186 -9.63 -5.00 17.90
N VAL A 187 -10.40 -4.27 17.09
CA VAL A 187 -10.36 -2.80 16.94
C VAL A 187 -11.78 -2.24 17.00
N PRO A 188 -12.41 -2.19 18.18
CA PRO A 188 -13.87 -2.03 18.33
C PRO A 188 -14.44 -0.70 17.81
N THR A 189 -13.61 0.35 17.72
CA THR A 189 -14.03 1.65 17.17
C THR A 189 -14.03 1.67 15.65
N LEU A 190 -13.19 0.85 15.01
CA LEU A 190 -12.99 0.89 13.55
C LEU A 190 -14.27 0.47 12.83
N LYS A 191 -14.75 1.32 11.91
CA LYS A 191 -15.94 1.09 11.10
C LYS A 191 -15.57 0.88 9.65
N ASP A 192 -14.80 1.80 9.08
CA ASP A 192 -14.51 1.79 7.64
C ASP A 192 -13.01 1.76 7.36
N ILE A 193 -12.66 1.14 6.24
CA ILE A 193 -11.33 1.23 5.63
C ILE A 193 -11.55 1.73 4.21
N ALA A 194 -11.03 2.92 3.92
CA ALA A 194 -11.06 3.55 2.60
C ALA A 194 -9.69 3.39 1.93
N VAL A 195 -9.67 2.72 0.78
CA VAL A 195 -8.46 2.54 -0.03
C VAL A 195 -8.51 3.56 -1.16
N TYR A 196 -7.50 4.42 -1.24
CA TYR A 196 -7.46 5.46 -2.27
C TYR A 196 -6.78 4.95 -3.54
N THR A 197 -7.49 4.89 -4.67
CA THR A 197 -6.99 4.28 -5.91
C THR A 197 -5.72 4.96 -6.43
N GLU A 198 -5.72 6.28 -6.60
CA GLU A 198 -4.54 7.05 -7.04
C GLU A 198 -3.45 7.12 -5.98
N GLY A 199 -3.80 6.87 -4.71
CA GLY A 199 -2.87 6.73 -3.61
C GLY A 199 -2.31 5.31 -3.47
N CYS A 200 -2.56 4.41 -4.41
CA CYS A 200 -2.01 3.06 -4.40
C CYS A 200 -1.31 2.78 -5.73
N SER A 201 -0.28 1.94 -5.69
CA SER A 201 0.38 1.45 -6.91
C SER A 201 0.93 0.05 -6.70
N THR A 202 1.26 -0.63 -7.78
CA THR A 202 2.01 -1.90 -7.77
C THR A 202 3.12 -1.85 -8.83
N PHE A 203 4.01 -2.85 -8.90
CA PHE A 203 5.09 -2.85 -9.88
C PHE A 203 4.62 -3.39 -11.25
N ASP A 204 5.34 -3.05 -12.31
CA ASP A 204 5.15 -3.63 -13.64
C ASP A 204 6.32 -4.54 -13.99
N LEU A 205 6.04 -5.84 -14.17
CA LEU A 205 7.02 -6.82 -14.62
C LEU A 205 6.48 -7.59 -15.81
N SER A 206 6.82 -7.10 -17.00
CA SER A 206 6.39 -7.72 -18.25
C SER A 206 7.02 -9.11 -18.47
N ALA A 207 6.43 -9.90 -19.37
CA ALA A 207 6.99 -11.18 -19.78
C ALA A 207 8.41 -11.07 -20.34
N GLU A 208 8.69 -9.99 -21.07
CA GLU A 208 10.02 -9.71 -21.62
C GLU A 208 11.01 -9.39 -20.50
N MET A 209 10.65 -8.50 -19.56
CA MET A 209 11.51 -8.16 -18.42
C MET A 209 11.80 -9.38 -17.56
N ALA A 210 10.78 -10.18 -17.22
CA ALA A 210 10.95 -11.41 -16.46
C ALA A 210 11.92 -12.38 -17.17
N ALA A 211 11.78 -12.55 -18.49
CA ALA A 211 12.68 -13.40 -19.26
C ALA A 211 14.12 -12.85 -19.33
N GLN A 212 14.29 -11.54 -19.52
CA GLN A 212 15.61 -10.87 -19.53
C GLN A 212 16.33 -11.00 -18.18
N GLN A 213 15.58 -10.99 -17.08
CA GLN A 213 16.09 -11.17 -15.72
C GLN A 213 16.25 -12.65 -15.31
N GLY A 214 15.88 -13.61 -16.18
CA GLY A 214 15.93 -15.04 -15.88
C GLY A 214 14.91 -15.50 -14.82
N LEU A 215 13.86 -14.72 -14.59
CA LEU A 215 12.79 -15.02 -13.64
C LEU A 215 11.80 -16.05 -14.22
N PRO A 216 11.13 -16.83 -13.35
CA PRO A 216 10.10 -17.77 -13.81
C PRO A 216 8.92 -17.01 -14.44
N LYS A 217 8.18 -17.67 -15.34
CA LYS A 217 6.96 -17.10 -15.95
C LYS A 217 5.92 -16.65 -14.91
N THR A 218 5.94 -17.23 -13.72
CA THR A 218 5.05 -16.86 -12.61
C THR A 218 5.41 -15.54 -11.94
N ALA A 219 6.55 -14.93 -12.29
CA ALA A 219 6.91 -13.59 -11.83
C ALA A 219 6.24 -12.48 -12.65
N ILE A 220 5.68 -12.80 -13.82
CA ILE A 220 5.02 -11.80 -14.68
C ILE A 220 3.90 -11.13 -13.90
N HIS A 221 3.93 -9.80 -13.90
CA HIS A 221 3.09 -8.96 -13.06
C HIS A 221 2.66 -7.70 -13.83
N PRO A 222 1.57 -7.76 -14.61
CA PRO A 222 1.06 -6.62 -15.35
C PRO A 222 0.41 -5.60 -14.41
N GLN A 223 1.00 -4.41 -14.28
CA GLN A 223 0.65 -3.42 -13.26
C GLN A 223 -0.85 -3.10 -13.19
N GLU A 224 -1.48 -2.72 -14.30
CA GLU A 224 -2.89 -2.31 -14.33
C GLU A 224 -3.85 -3.44 -13.93
N ILE A 225 -3.59 -4.66 -14.42
CA ILE A 225 -4.41 -5.84 -14.11
C ILE A 225 -4.27 -6.20 -12.62
N ALA A 226 -3.04 -6.25 -12.11
CA ALA A 226 -2.78 -6.59 -10.72
C ALA A 226 -3.35 -5.53 -9.77
N HIS A 227 -3.15 -4.24 -10.08
CA HIS A 227 -3.74 -3.12 -9.35
C HIS A 227 -5.27 -3.26 -9.25
N HIS A 228 -5.95 -3.50 -10.38
CA HIS A 228 -7.40 -3.71 -10.41
C HIS A 228 -7.84 -4.92 -9.57
N VAL A 229 -7.17 -6.06 -9.69
CA VAL A 229 -7.49 -7.28 -8.92
C VAL A 229 -7.30 -7.05 -7.42
N GLY A 230 -6.26 -6.32 -7.01
CA GLY A 230 -6.04 -5.93 -5.62
C GLY A 230 -7.17 -5.06 -5.08
N LEU A 231 -7.55 -4.01 -5.81
CA LEU A 231 -8.68 -3.15 -5.47
C LEU A 231 -9.99 -3.94 -5.38
N TYR A 232 -10.29 -4.78 -6.36
CA TYR A 232 -11.47 -5.62 -6.36
C TYR A 232 -11.51 -6.55 -5.14
N THR A 233 -10.39 -7.20 -4.82
CA THR A 233 -10.30 -8.15 -3.69
C THR A 233 -10.54 -7.46 -2.35
N MET A 234 -10.07 -6.21 -2.19
CA MET A 234 -10.37 -5.40 -1.01
C MET A 234 -11.84 -4.97 -0.98
N ALA A 235 -12.40 -4.55 -2.12
CA ALA A 235 -13.78 -4.10 -2.25
C ALA A 235 -14.79 -5.21 -1.92
N GLU A 236 -14.60 -6.42 -2.48
CA GLU A 236 -15.50 -7.56 -2.25
C GLU A 236 -15.53 -8.00 -0.76
N ARG A 237 -14.51 -7.62 0.02
CA ARG A 237 -14.41 -7.90 1.47
C ARG A 237 -14.90 -6.75 2.34
N GLY A 238 -15.35 -5.66 1.73
CA GLY A 238 -16.00 -4.53 2.40
C GLY A 238 -15.10 -3.33 2.67
N ALA A 239 -13.97 -3.18 1.95
CA ALA A 239 -13.28 -1.90 1.88
C ALA A 239 -14.04 -0.94 0.97
N PHE A 240 -14.02 0.35 1.31
CA PHE A 240 -14.49 1.40 0.41
C PHE A 240 -13.38 1.76 -0.57
N ILE A 241 -13.65 1.72 -1.87
CA ILE A 241 -12.69 2.14 -2.89
C ILE A 241 -12.93 3.61 -3.23
N ALA A 242 -11.97 4.46 -2.86
CA ALA A 242 -12.07 5.89 -3.06
C ALA A 242 -11.41 6.30 -4.37
N SER A 243 -12.16 6.96 -5.27
CA SER A 243 -11.60 7.56 -6.49
C SER A 243 -10.89 8.89 -6.22
N THR A 244 -11.29 9.58 -5.15
CA THR A 244 -10.70 10.83 -4.67
C THR A 244 -10.84 10.92 -3.15
N ILE A 245 -9.88 11.58 -2.49
CA ILE A 245 -9.96 11.92 -1.07
C ILE A 245 -10.14 13.43 -0.91
N ASN A 246 -11.34 13.83 -0.49
CA ASN A 246 -11.66 15.22 -0.17
C ASN A 246 -11.42 15.47 1.31
N LEU A 247 -10.58 16.44 1.61
CA LEU A 247 -10.30 16.88 2.97
C LEU A 247 -11.32 17.96 3.37
N PRO A 248 -11.80 17.97 4.63
CA PRO A 248 -12.64 19.05 5.11
C PRO A 248 -11.80 20.33 5.20
N PHE A 249 -12.39 21.46 4.82
CA PHE A 249 -11.77 22.78 4.96
C PHE A 249 -11.44 23.06 6.43
#